data_AF-A0A524K2W7-F1
#
_entry.id   AF-A0A524K2W7-F1
#
_cell.length_a   1.000
_cell.length_b   1.000
_cell.length_c   1.000
_cell.angle_alpha   90.00
_cell.angle_beta   90.00
_cell.angle_gamma   90.00
#
_symmetry.space_group_name_H-M   'P 1'
#
loop_
_entity.id
_entity.type
_entity.pdbx_description
1 polymer ?
#
loop_
_entity_poly.entity_id
_entity_poly.type
_entity_poly.pdbx_seq_one_letter_code
_entity_poly.pdbx_strand_id
1 'polypeptide(L)'
;MVLMRLGLALSVFFTAIAGTLGAAIWAYVIGSKAGLKGDAEQILFYGLIITVLELGGFIALMVQGQRKRRELEKFSELVRYGGTISSERLGSFGPLGVQLDAILKELSDASDRKSVRIASLTGLLRAVMDLMERSLVVVELDGRVVAASRPVTEADAFSELKIGESRISEFLPEADLRVVLEEADRTHATVERKEHLSFIPVFSVSGEITHFLVDLGKKGAKDLITSMIQTTRAGLMRKTEPGKDGDTRGGLFRAIKDRLTKGKKHPPADSNPDVDAPQA
;
A
#
# COMPACT_ATOMS: atom_id res chain seq x y z
N MET A 1 26.96 23.41 2.06
CA MET A 1 27.27 24.78 1.55
C MET A 1 26.49 25.90 2.24
N VAL A 2 25.21 25.77 2.57
CA VAL A 2 24.42 26.85 3.22
C VAL A 2 24.92 27.19 4.64
N LEU A 3 25.32 26.20 5.44
CA LEU A 3 25.88 26.44 6.78
C LEU A 3 27.20 27.25 6.74
N MET A 4 28.03 27.00 5.73
CA MET A 4 29.31 27.71 5.54
C MET A 4 29.07 29.17 5.12
N ARG A 5 28.01 29.44 4.34
CA ARG A 5 27.57 30.81 4.00
C ARG A 5 26.99 31.54 5.20
N LEU A 6 26.27 30.85 6.08
CA LEU A 6 25.74 31.45 7.31
C LEU A 6 26.86 31.78 8.30
N GLY A 7 27.81 30.85 8.50
CA GLY A 7 28.98 31.07 9.35
C GLY A 7 29.87 32.21 8.86
N LEU A 8 30.10 32.31 7.54
CA LEU A 8 30.79 33.45 6.92
C LEU A 8 30.02 34.75 7.10
N ALA A 9 28.70 34.76 6.87
CA ALA A 9 27.89 35.97 7.07
C ALA A 9 27.90 36.44 8.54
N LEU A 10 27.84 35.50 9.49
CA LEU A 10 27.95 35.78 10.92
C LEU A 10 29.32 36.38 11.25
N SER A 11 30.39 35.75 10.76
CA SER A 11 31.76 36.21 10.97
C SER A 11 31.99 37.62 10.42
N VAL A 12 31.54 37.87 9.18
CA VAL A 12 31.65 39.19 8.54
C VAL A 12 30.89 40.25 9.35
N PHE A 13 29.70 39.90 9.84
CA PHE A 13 28.89 40.81 10.65
C PHE A 13 29.55 41.14 11.99
N PHE A 14 30.06 40.14 12.71
CA PHE A 14 30.79 40.39 13.96
C PHE A 14 32.06 41.21 13.73
N THR A 15 32.81 40.97 12.64
CA THR A 15 33.97 41.79 12.30
C THR A 15 33.60 43.22 11.93
N ALA A 16 32.44 43.45 11.29
CA ALA A 16 31.95 44.78 10.98
C ALA A 16 31.63 45.57 12.25
N ILE A 17 30.84 44.99 13.17
CA ILE A 17 30.51 45.59 14.46
C ILE A 17 31.78 45.87 15.29
N ALA A 18 32.69 44.90 15.36
CA ALA A 18 33.94 45.07 16.11
C ALA A 18 34.82 46.17 15.51
N GLY A 19 34.84 46.28 14.18
CA GLY A 19 35.55 47.33 13.44
C GLY A 19 34.96 48.72 13.67
N THR A 20 33.64 48.87 13.57
CA THR A 20 32.94 50.16 13.74
C THR A 20 33.06 50.66 15.18
N LEU A 21 32.83 49.81 16.18
CA LEU A 21 33.03 50.14 17.59
C LEU A 21 34.50 50.42 17.91
N GLY A 22 35.41 49.57 17.42
CA GLY A 22 36.85 49.73 17.65
C GLY A 22 37.38 51.05 17.11
N ALA A 23 36.97 51.42 15.88
CA ALA A 23 37.32 52.70 15.26
C ALA A 23 36.74 53.88 16.03
N ALA A 24 35.48 53.81 16.48
CA ALA A 24 34.83 54.87 17.25
C ALA A 24 35.49 55.10 18.63
N ILE A 25 35.82 54.01 19.35
CA ILE A 25 36.53 54.08 20.64
C ILE A 25 37.94 54.63 20.46
N TRP A 26 38.66 54.17 19.43
CA TRP A 26 40.02 54.64 19.14
C TRP A 26 40.05 56.14 18.79
N ALA A 27 39.12 56.59 17.94
CA ALA A 27 38.95 57.99 17.61
C ALA A 27 38.63 58.84 18.86
N TYR A 28 37.78 58.34 19.75
CA TYR A 28 37.45 59.00 21.01
C TYR A 28 38.67 59.17 21.93
N VAL A 29 39.49 58.12 22.09
CA VAL A 29 40.68 58.15 22.94
C VAL A 29 41.73 59.14 22.41
N ILE A 30 41.93 59.19 21.10
CA ILE A 30 42.90 60.10 20.47
C ILE A 30 42.40 61.54 20.51
N GLY A 31 41.13 61.78 20.15
CA GLY A 31 40.53 63.12 20.17
C GLY A 31 40.51 63.71 21.58
N SER A 32 40.26 62.88 22.60
CA SER A 32 40.34 63.29 24.01
C SER A 32 41.75 63.68 24.44
N LYS A 33 42.78 62.97 23.98
CA LYS A 33 44.20 63.30 24.26
C LYS A 33 44.66 64.56 23.52
N ALA A 34 44.08 64.86 22.36
CA ALA A 34 44.39 66.05 21.56
C ALA A 34 43.66 67.32 22.04
N GLY A 35 42.83 67.24 23.08
CA GLY A 35 42.07 68.38 23.62
C GLY A 35 40.78 68.71 22.86
N LEU A 36 40.43 67.95 21.83
CA LEU A 36 39.23 68.12 20.99
C LEU A 36 38.08 67.23 21.50
N LYS A 37 37.65 67.47 22.75
CA LYS A 37 36.70 66.60 23.44
C LYS A 37 35.30 66.58 22.78
N GLY A 38 34.85 67.72 22.25
CA GLY A 38 33.55 67.83 21.58
C GLY A 38 33.46 67.02 20.27
N ASP A 39 34.47 67.13 19.41
CA ASP A 39 34.51 66.38 18.14
C ASP A 39 34.67 64.87 18.39
N ALA A 40 35.41 64.49 19.43
CA ALA A 40 35.57 63.09 19.84
C ALA A 40 34.24 62.45 20.30
N GLU A 41 33.41 63.17 21.06
CA GLU A 41 32.10 62.70 21.51
C GLU A 41 31.11 62.53 20.34
N GLN A 42 31.15 63.42 19.34
CA GLN A 42 30.33 63.31 18.15
C GLN A 42 30.66 62.06 17.31
N ILE A 43 31.95 61.77 17.12
CA ILE A 43 32.40 60.58 16.37
C ILE A 43 31.95 59.30 17.09
N LEU A 44 32.06 59.26 18.43
CA LEU A 44 31.58 58.13 19.22
C LEU A 44 30.07 57.94 19.09
N PHE A 45 29.31 59.04 19.13
CA PHE A 45 27.86 59.02 18.99
C PHE A 45 27.41 58.48 17.62
N TYR A 46 28.03 58.94 16.53
CA TYR A 46 27.74 58.42 15.19
C TYR A 46 28.14 56.95 15.03
N GLY A 47 29.28 56.53 15.59
CA GLY A 47 29.69 55.12 15.61
C GLY A 47 28.66 54.22 16.32
N LEU A 48 28.09 54.70 17.43
CA LEU A 48 27.05 53.98 18.16
C LEU A 48 25.74 53.87 17.36
N ILE A 49 25.32 54.95 16.69
CA ILE A 49 24.13 54.93 15.81
C ILE A 49 24.31 53.91 14.67
N ILE A 50 25.46 53.91 14.00
CA ILE A 50 25.75 52.98 12.91
C ILE A 50 25.70 51.54 13.42
N THR A 51 26.28 51.26 14.58
CA THR A 51 26.26 49.93 15.20
C THR A 51 24.83 49.45 15.48
N VAL A 52 23.96 50.32 15.98
CA VAL A 52 22.54 50.00 16.21
C VAL A 52 21.82 49.69 14.90
N LEU A 53 22.12 50.44 13.84
CA LEU A 53 21.53 50.23 12.52
C LEU A 53 22.01 48.91 11.88
N GLU A 54 23.29 48.57 12.02
CA GLU A 54 23.85 47.28 11.63
C GLU A 54 23.16 46.12 12.36
N LEU A 55 22.96 46.26 13.68
CA LEU A 55 22.25 45.27 14.50
C LEU A 55 20.82 45.06 14.01
N GLY A 56 20.09 46.14 13.72
CA GLY A 56 18.74 46.09 13.18
C GLY A 56 18.66 45.36 11.82
N GLY A 57 19.59 45.67 10.92
CA GLY A 57 19.69 45.00 9.61
C GLY A 57 19.94 43.49 9.74
N PHE A 58 20.82 43.10 10.65
CA PHE A 58 21.10 41.68 10.88
C PHE A 58 19.92 40.91 11.45
N ILE A 59 19.19 41.49 12.41
CA ILE A 59 17.96 40.89 12.95
C ILE A 59 16.94 40.69 11.83
N ALA A 60 16.73 41.68 10.96
CA ALA A 60 15.80 41.58 9.84
C ALA A 60 16.18 40.44 8.87
N LEU A 61 17.47 40.30 8.55
CA LEU A 61 17.98 39.20 7.72
C LEU A 61 17.78 37.84 8.38
N MET A 62 18.05 37.73 9.69
CA MET A 62 17.83 36.49 10.45
C MET A 62 16.35 36.09 10.45
N VAL A 63 15.43 37.04 10.66
CA VAL A 63 13.98 36.77 10.63
C VAL A 63 13.55 36.29 9.24
N GLN A 64 14.01 36.94 8.17
CA GLN A 64 13.70 36.49 6.80
C GLN A 64 14.26 35.09 6.52
N GLY A 65 15.49 34.82 6.97
CA GLY A 65 16.11 33.50 6.83
C GLY A 65 15.33 32.40 7.57
N GLN A 66 14.88 32.68 8.79
CA GLN A 66 14.07 31.73 9.55
C GLN A 66 12.69 31.50 8.95
N ARG A 67 12.04 32.54 8.40
CA ARG A 67 10.75 32.39 7.71
C ARG A 67 10.88 31.44 6.52
N LYS A 68 11.87 31.65 5.65
CA LYS A 68 12.14 30.77 4.51
C LYS A 68 12.48 29.34 4.94
N ARG A 69 13.23 29.16 6.03
CA ARG A 69 13.54 27.82 6.58
C ARG A 69 12.30 27.10 7.08
N ARG A 70 11.41 27.79 7.81
CA ARG A 70 10.15 27.20 8.30
C ARG A 70 9.20 26.83 7.17
N GLU A 71 9.16 27.63 6.10
CA GLU A 71 8.37 27.30 4.90
C GLU A 71 8.91 26.05 4.20
N LEU A 72 10.23 25.91 4.10
CA LEU A 72 10.87 24.69 3.56
C LEU A 72 10.64 23.46 4.43
N GLU A 73 10.59 23.62 5.75
CA GLU A 73 10.34 22.52 6.67
C GLU A 73 8.89 22.03 6.57
N LYS A 74 7.92 22.96 6.54
CA LYS A 74 6.51 22.64 6.24
C LYS A 74 6.34 22.01 4.86
N PHE A 75 7.13 22.44 3.88
CA PHE A 75 7.14 21.85 2.55
C PHE A 75 7.65 20.40 2.57
N SER A 76 8.78 20.15 3.22
CA SER A 76 9.32 18.80 3.39
C SER A 76 8.33 17.88 4.11
N GLU A 77 7.59 18.42 5.07
CA GLU A 77 6.56 17.70 5.80
C GLU A 77 5.39 17.36 4.86
N LEU A 78 4.88 18.31 4.06
CA LEU A 78 3.80 18.06 3.10
C LEU A 78 4.14 16.98 2.06
N VAL A 79 5.36 17.02 1.52
CA VAL A 79 5.84 16.01 0.55
C VAL A 79 5.93 14.64 1.21
N ARG A 80 6.40 14.58 2.46
CA ARG A 80 6.54 13.32 3.21
C ARG A 80 5.19 12.66 3.49
N TYR A 81 4.12 13.44 3.61
CA TYR A 81 2.76 12.94 3.83
C TYR A 81 1.93 12.80 2.53
N GLY A 82 2.53 12.93 1.36
CA GLY A 82 1.86 12.68 0.07
C GLY A 82 0.75 13.69 -0.27
N GLY A 83 0.79 14.89 0.32
CA GLY A 83 -0.17 15.94 0.00
C GLY A 83 0.00 16.47 -1.43
N THR A 84 -1.10 16.78 -2.11
CA THR A 84 -1.05 17.48 -3.40
C THR A 84 -0.61 18.93 -3.17
N ILE A 85 0.45 19.36 -3.85
CA ILE A 85 0.97 20.72 -3.72
C ILE A 85 0.63 21.49 -4.99
N SER A 86 0.10 22.71 -4.83
CA SER A 86 -0.16 23.57 -5.98
C SER A 86 1.17 24.10 -6.55
N SER A 87 1.29 24.08 -7.87
CA SER A 87 2.44 24.60 -8.62
C SER A 87 2.76 26.06 -8.28
N GLU A 88 1.73 26.85 -7.99
CA GLU A 88 1.86 28.25 -7.55
C GLU A 88 2.61 28.39 -6.21
N ARG A 89 2.42 27.45 -5.28
CA ARG A 89 3.18 27.42 -4.02
C ARG A 89 4.59 26.91 -4.22
N LEU A 90 4.86 26.08 -5.22
CA LEU A 90 6.23 25.68 -5.55
C LEU A 90 7.00 26.86 -6.15
N GLY A 91 6.38 27.64 -7.04
CA GLY A 91 7.01 28.82 -7.65
C GLY A 91 7.50 29.87 -6.63
N SER A 92 6.86 29.98 -5.46
CA SER A 92 7.25 30.94 -4.41
C SER A 92 8.59 30.61 -3.73
N PHE A 93 9.11 29.38 -3.88
CA PHE A 93 10.44 28.98 -3.39
C PHE A 93 11.59 29.42 -4.30
N GLY A 94 11.30 30.17 -5.37
CA GLY A 94 12.29 30.66 -6.32
C GLY A 94 12.79 29.54 -7.26
N PRO A 95 14.04 29.60 -7.73
CA PRO A 95 14.54 28.70 -8.78
C PRO A 95 14.46 27.20 -8.43
N LEU A 96 14.66 26.86 -7.15
CA LEU A 96 14.55 25.48 -6.66
C LEU A 96 13.12 24.96 -6.73
N GLY A 97 12.14 25.82 -6.43
CA GLY A 97 10.74 25.46 -6.49
C GLY A 97 10.26 25.17 -7.90
N VAL A 98 10.71 25.97 -8.88
CA VAL A 98 10.43 25.76 -10.30
C VAL A 98 11.02 24.44 -10.82
N GLN A 99 12.26 24.11 -10.44
CA GLN A 99 12.88 22.83 -10.81
C GLN A 99 12.13 21.64 -10.20
N LEU A 100 11.70 21.77 -8.95
CA LEU A 100 10.97 20.72 -8.27
C LEU A 100 9.58 20.50 -8.87
N ASP A 101 8.90 21.57 -9.27
CA ASP A 101 7.61 21.50 -9.98
C ASP A 101 7.76 20.78 -11.32
N ALA A 102 8.82 21.07 -12.07
CA ALA A 102 9.13 20.38 -13.31
C ALA A 102 9.35 18.87 -13.10
N ILE A 103 10.14 18.48 -12.09
CA ILE A 103 10.40 17.07 -11.77
C ILE A 103 9.11 16.35 -11.35
N LEU A 104 8.30 16.99 -10.50
CA LEU A 104 7.03 16.40 -10.04
C LEU A 104 6.05 16.21 -11.20
N LYS A 105 5.98 17.19 -12.09
CA LYS A 105 5.14 17.11 -13.29
C LYS A 105 5.62 16.00 -14.23
N GLU A 106 6.92 15.92 -14.48
CA GLU A 106 7.48 14.85 -15.32
C GLU A 106 7.25 13.47 -14.71
N LEU A 107 7.37 13.34 -13.39
CA LEU A 107 7.08 12.09 -12.69
C LEU A 107 5.59 11.71 -12.77
N SER A 108 4.70 12.68 -12.61
CA SER A 108 3.25 12.48 -12.77
C SER A 108 2.93 12.03 -14.19
N ASP A 109 3.41 12.75 -15.20
CA ASP A 109 3.20 12.42 -16.62
C ASP A 109 3.76 11.03 -16.96
N ALA A 110 4.93 10.68 -16.42
CA ALA A 110 5.51 9.35 -16.59
C ALA A 110 4.68 8.25 -15.91
N SER A 111 4.15 8.52 -14.72
CA SER A 111 3.27 7.61 -13.99
C SER A 111 1.95 7.40 -14.74
N ASP A 112 1.35 8.45 -15.26
CA ASP A 112 0.12 8.39 -16.05
C ASP A 112 0.34 7.58 -17.33
N ARG A 113 1.43 7.84 -18.05
CA ARG A 113 1.81 7.04 -19.25
C ARG A 113 2.00 5.57 -18.92
N LYS A 114 2.65 5.24 -17.79
CA LYS A 114 2.79 3.85 -17.33
C LYS A 114 1.43 3.23 -17.01
N SER A 115 0.57 3.96 -16.32
CA SER A 115 -0.77 3.49 -15.93
C SER A 115 -1.65 3.22 -17.15
N VAL A 116 -1.67 4.14 -18.13
CA VAL A 116 -2.36 3.95 -19.41
C VAL A 116 -1.80 2.74 -20.17
N ARG A 117 -0.47 2.59 -20.20
CA ARG A 117 0.16 1.44 -20.87
C ARG A 117 -0.22 0.12 -20.20
N ILE A 118 -0.20 0.05 -18.86
CA ILE A 118 -0.66 -1.13 -18.10
C ILE A 118 -2.12 -1.43 -18.45
N ALA A 119 -3.01 -0.43 -18.39
CA ALA A 119 -4.42 -0.61 -18.73
C ALA A 119 -4.60 -1.13 -20.17
N SER A 120 -3.84 -0.60 -21.13
CA SER A 120 -3.90 -1.05 -22.53
C SER A 120 -3.42 -2.48 -22.73
N LEU A 121 -2.33 -2.88 -22.06
CA LEU A 121 -1.78 -4.24 -22.15
C LEU A 121 -2.68 -5.26 -21.45
N THR A 122 -3.23 -4.91 -20.29
CA THR A 122 -4.24 -5.72 -19.59
C THR A 122 -5.50 -5.88 -20.43
N GLY A 123 -5.95 -4.80 -21.09
CA GLY A 123 -7.06 -4.85 -22.03
C GLY A 123 -6.80 -5.76 -23.22
N LEU A 124 -5.60 -5.67 -23.82
CA LEU A 124 -5.17 -6.54 -24.92
C LEU A 124 -5.08 -8.01 -24.47
N LEU A 125 -4.50 -8.28 -23.30
CA LEU A 125 -4.43 -9.63 -22.75
C LEU A 125 -5.82 -10.25 -22.62
N ARG A 126 -6.78 -9.51 -22.05
CA ARG A 126 -8.16 -9.98 -21.92
C ARG A 126 -8.81 -10.25 -23.27
N ALA A 127 -8.64 -9.35 -24.24
CA ALA A 127 -9.18 -9.53 -25.59
C ALA A 127 -8.58 -10.76 -26.30
N VAL A 128 -7.27 -10.98 -26.17
CA VAL A 128 -6.61 -12.17 -26.73
C VAL A 128 -7.13 -13.44 -26.06
N MET A 129 -7.18 -13.49 -24.73
CA MET A 129 -7.68 -14.64 -23.98
C MET A 129 -9.14 -14.97 -24.33
N ASP A 130 -9.97 -13.95 -24.57
CA ASP A 130 -11.38 -14.11 -24.95
C ASP A 130 -11.56 -14.72 -26.36
N LEU A 131 -10.60 -14.48 -27.25
CA LEU A 131 -10.56 -15.08 -28.60
C LEU A 131 -9.95 -16.49 -28.61
N MET A 132 -9.32 -16.93 -27.54
CA MET A 132 -8.67 -18.24 -27.49
C MET A 132 -9.66 -19.37 -27.28
N GLU A 133 -9.62 -20.37 -28.17
CA GLU A 133 -10.44 -21.58 -28.08
C GLU A 133 -9.88 -22.64 -27.10
N ARG A 134 -8.64 -22.46 -26.63
CA ARG A 134 -8.01 -23.34 -25.64
C ARG A 134 -8.31 -22.88 -24.22
N SER A 135 -8.48 -23.85 -23.31
CA SER A 135 -8.67 -23.58 -21.88
C SER A 135 -7.38 -23.11 -21.22
N LEU A 136 -7.15 -21.79 -21.23
CA LEU A 136 -5.97 -21.14 -20.67
C LEU A 136 -6.33 -20.22 -19.49
N VAL A 137 -5.43 -20.17 -18.50
CA VAL A 137 -5.53 -19.26 -17.36
C VAL A 137 -4.17 -18.60 -17.12
N VAL A 138 -4.16 -17.29 -16.88
CA VAL A 138 -2.97 -16.56 -16.45
C VAL A 138 -3.05 -16.34 -14.95
N VAL A 139 -2.02 -16.76 -14.23
CA VAL A 139 -1.94 -16.65 -12.76
C VAL A 139 -0.68 -15.91 -12.32
N GLU A 140 -0.79 -15.13 -11.26
CA GLU A 140 0.33 -14.54 -10.54
C GLU A 140 1.06 -15.61 -9.70
N LEU A 141 2.25 -15.26 -9.20
CA LEU A 141 3.07 -16.13 -8.35
C LEU A 141 2.37 -16.53 -7.03
N ASP A 142 1.45 -15.70 -6.54
CA ASP A 142 0.63 -15.99 -5.35
C ASP A 142 -0.59 -16.88 -5.67
N GLY A 143 -0.77 -17.24 -6.95
CA GLY A 143 -1.88 -18.02 -7.47
C GLY A 143 -3.13 -17.23 -7.81
N ARG A 144 -3.13 -15.90 -7.71
CA ARG A 144 -4.27 -15.06 -8.13
C ARG A 144 -4.47 -15.15 -9.64
N VAL A 145 -5.72 -15.31 -10.06
CA VAL A 145 -6.06 -15.39 -11.48
C VAL A 145 -6.15 -13.99 -12.09
N VAL A 146 -5.30 -13.69 -13.07
CA VAL A 146 -5.22 -12.37 -13.73
C VAL A 146 -6.09 -12.30 -14.99
N ALA A 147 -6.16 -13.41 -15.74
CA ALA A 147 -7.00 -13.54 -16.92
C ALA A 147 -7.35 -15.01 -17.18
N ALA A 148 -8.47 -15.27 -17.82
CA ALA A 148 -8.89 -16.62 -18.22
C ALA A 148 -9.53 -16.57 -19.60
N SER A 149 -9.39 -17.64 -20.37
CA SER A 149 -10.04 -17.80 -21.67
C SER A 149 -11.52 -18.17 -21.53
N ARG A 150 -12.34 -17.92 -22.56
CA ARG A 150 -13.78 -18.29 -22.57
C ARG A 150 -14.06 -19.75 -22.18
N PRO A 151 -13.34 -20.75 -22.71
CA PRO A 151 -13.61 -22.15 -22.35
C PRO A 151 -13.39 -22.48 -20.87
N VAL A 152 -12.65 -21.64 -20.13
CA VAL A 152 -12.48 -21.80 -18.68
C VAL A 152 -13.63 -21.13 -17.96
N THR A 153 -13.97 -19.89 -18.31
CA THR A 153 -15.04 -19.13 -17.65
C THR A 153 -16.43 -19.75 -17.86
N GLU A 154 -16.63 -20.44 -18.99
CA GLU A 154 -17.89 -21.14 -19.31
C GLU A 154 -17.96 -22.57 -18.71
N ALA A 155 -16.87 -23.09 -18.16
CA ALA A 155 -16.86 -24.42 -17.56
C ALA A 155 -17.48 -24.40 -16.15
N ASP A 156 -18.38 -25.36 -15.86
CA ASP A 156 -19.09 -25.45 -14.57
C ASP A 156 -18.14 -25.41 -13.35
N ALA A 157 -16.95 -26.00 -13.47
CA ALA A 157 -15.96 -26.05 -12.39
C ALA A 157 -15.31 -24.71 -12.06
N PHE A 158 -15.41 -23.72 -12.95
CA PHE A 158 -14.87 -22.37 -12.76
C PHE A 158 -15.98 -21.30 -12.83
N SER A 159 -17.24 -21.69 -12.69
CA SER A 159 -18.39 -20.78 -12.73
C SER A 159 -18.35 -19.68 -11.67
N GLU A 160 -17.69 -19.93 -10.53
CA GLU A 160 -17.48 -18.96 -9.45
C GLU A 160 -16.17 -18.17 -9.56
N LEU A 161 -15.39 -18.37 -10.63
CA LEU A 161 -14.09 -17.72 -10.80
C LEU A 161 -14.24 -16.22 -11.05
N LYS A 162 -13.74 -15.42 -10.12
CA LYS A 162 -13.66 -13.96 -10.24
C LYS A 162 -12.24 -13.54 -10.57
N ILE A 163 -12.06 -13.02 -11.78
CA ILE A 163 -10.77 -12.50 -12.25
C ILE A 163 -10.28 -11.40 -11.30
N GLY A 164 -9.04 -11.54 -10.82
CA GLY A 164 -8.39 -10.61 -9.91
C GLY A 164 -8.66 -10.84 -8.42
N GLU A 165 -9.59 -11.73 -8.06
CA GLU A 165 -9.93 -12.03 -6.65
C GLU A 165 -9.68 -13.50 -6.31
N SER A 166 -10.09 -14.40 -7.19
CA SER A 166 -9.98 -15.83 -7.01
C SER A 166 -8.55 -16.35 -7.15
N ARG A 167 -8.24 -17.40 -6.38
CA ARG A 167 -6.96 -18.13 -6.48
C ARG A 167 -7.14 -19.43 -7.23
N ILE A 168 -6.18 -19.78 -8.07
CA ILE A 168 -6.20 -21.04 -8.83
C ILE A 168 -6.19 -22.26 -7.91
N SER A 169 -5.62 -22.16 -6.72
CA SER A 169 -5.60 -23.21 -5.70
C SER A 169 -6.99 -23.60 -5.18
N GLU A 170 -7.99 -22.71 -5.29
CA GLU A 170 -9.37 -23.00 -4.88
C GLU A 170 -10.06 -23.98 -5.85
N PHE A 171 -9.70 -23.89 -7.13
CA PHE A 171 -10.27 -24.70 -8.21
C PHE A 171 -9.38 -25.90 -8.58
N LEU A 172 -8.07 -25.76 -8.38
CA LEU A 172 -7.04 -26.76 -8.64
C LEU A 172 -6.11 -26.86 -7.44
N PRO A 173 -6.56 -27.47 -6.32
CA PRO A 173 -5.73 -27.64 -5.12
C PRO A 173 -4.51 -28.56 -5.35
N GLU A 174 -4.53 -29.33 -6.44
CA GLU A 174 -3.43 -30.21 -6.85
C GLU A 174 -2.27 -29.45 -7.53
N ALA A 175 -2.50 -28.19 -7.92
CA ALA A 175 -1.48 -27.31 -8.46
C ALA A 175 -0.70 -26.63 -7.33
N ASP A 176 0.25 -27.36 -6.73
CA ASP A 176 1.19 -26.72 -5.78
C ASP A 176 2.14 -25.78 -6.54
N LEU A 177 1.72 -24.52 -6.62
CA LEU A 177 2.44 -23.43 -7.28
C LEU A 177 3.85 -23.22 -6.76
N ARG A 178 4.15 -23.57 -5.49
CA ARG A 178 5.50 -23.41 -4.95
C ARG A 178 6.47 -24.38 -5.61
N VAL A 179 6.06 -25.64 -5.73
CA VAL A 179 6.88 -26.68 -6.39
C VAL A 179 7.02 -26.38 -7.87
N VAL A 180 5.96 -25.87 -8.52
CA VAL A 180 6.02 -25.43 -9.93
C VAL A 180 6.98 -24.26 -10.10
N LEU A 181 6.97 -23.28 -9.19
CA LEU A 181 7.86 -22.13 -9.23
C LEU A 181 9.32 -22.54 -9.09
N GLU A 182 9.65 -23.38 -8.11
CA GLU A 182 11.03 -23.88 -7.92
C GLU A 182 11.55 -24.66 -9.13
N GLU A 183 10.70 -25.49 -9.75
CA GLU A 183 11.09 -26.28 -10.92
C GLU A 183 11.21 -25.40 -12.18
N ALA A 184 10.29 -24.45 -12.38
CA ALA A 184 10.32 -23.52 -13.51
C ALA A 184 11.52 -22.57 -13.42
N ASP A 185 11.87 -22.10 -12.22
CA ASP A 185 13.05 -21.24 -11.98
C ASP A 185 14.34 -22.00 -12.27
N ARG A 186 14.41 -23.29 -11.89
CA ARG A 186 15.58 -24.12 -12.17
C ARG A 186 15.73 -24.49 -13.65
N THR A 187 14.62 -24.81 -14.33
CA THR A 187 14.64 -25.35 -15.70
C THR A 187 14.44 -24.31 -16.79
N HIS A 188 13.93 -23.13 -16.44
CA HIS A 188 13.50 -22.08 -17.37
C HIS A 188 12.55 -22.59 -18.47
N ALA A 189 11.78 -23.64 -18.17
CA ALA A 189 10.96 -24.35 -19.12
C ALA A 189 9.54 -24.60 -18.60
N THR A 190 8.64 -25.01 -19.49
CA THR A 190 7.29 -25.43 -19.14
C THR A 190 7.32 -26.60 -18.17
N VAL A 191 6.62 -26.45 -17.04
CA VAL A 191 6.48 -27.50 -16.04
C VAL A 191 5.17 -28.23 -16.25
N GLU A 192 5.22 -29.51 -16.60
CA GLU A 192 4.03 -30.34 -16.75
C GLU A 192 3.67 -31.01 -15.40
N ARG A 193 2.38 -31.03 -15.06
CA ARG A 193 1.87 -31.57 -13.80
C ARG A 193 0.64 -32.43 -14.07
N LYS A 194 0.77 -33.76 -13.93
CA LYS A 194 -0.22 -34.75 -14.43
C LYS A 194 -0.44 -34.53 -15.95
N GLU A 195 -0.95 -35.53 -16.68
CA GLU A 195 -0.93 -35.52 -18.17
C GLU A 195 -1.72 -34.37 -18.84
N HIS A 196 -2.36 -33.50 -18.07
CA HIS A 196 -3.39 -32.57 -18.55
C HIS A 196 -3.19 -31.10 -18.16
N LEU A 197 -2.16 -30.77 -17.37
CA LEU A 197 -1.92 -29.43 -16.85
C LEU A 197 -0.47 -29.02 -17.09
N SER A 198 -0.28 -27.89 -17.78
CA SER A 198 1.05 -27.37 -18.13
C SER A 198 1.20 -25.93 -17.67
N PHE A 199 2.28 -25.63 -16.96
CA PHE A 199 2.61 -24.30 -16.46
C PHE A 199 3.75 -23.71 -17.29
N ILE A 200 3.44 -22.69 -18.09
CA ILE A 200 4.41 -21.99 -18.92
C ILE A 200 4.84 -20.72 -18.17
N PRO A 201 6.10 -20.61 -17.70
CA PRO A 201 6.58 -19.42 -17.01
C PRO A 201 6.69 -18.22 -17.95
N VAL A 202 6.24 -17.05 -17.49
CA VAL A 202 6.36 -15.77 -18.20
C VAL A 202 7.43 -14.93 -17.51
N PHE A 203 8.56 -14.76 -18.18
CA PHE A 203 9.72 -14.04 -17.66
C PHE A 203 9.62 -12.53 -17.91
N SER A 204 10.10 -11.76 -16.94
CA SER A 204 10.34 -10.33 -17.08
C SER A 204 11.62 -10.06 -17.89
N VAL A 205 11.86 -8.78 -18.18
CA VAL A 205 13.11 -8.32 -18.81
C VAL A 205 14.33 -8.59 -17.92
N SER A 206 14.16 -8.72 -16.59
CA SER A 206 15.23 -9.10 -15.66
C SER A 206 15.44 -10.61 -15.55
N GLY A 207 14.66 -11.43 -16.26
CA GLY A 207 14.77 -12.89 -16.22
C GLY A 207 14.05 -13.56 -15.05
N GLU A 208 13.30 -12.80 -14.26
CA GLU A 208 12.49 -13.35 -13.15
C GLU A 208 11.11 -13.78 -13.65
N ILE A 209 10.58 -14.89 -13.12
CA ILE A 209 9.21 -15.33 -13.42
C ILE A 209 8.22 -14.33 -12.80
N THR A 210 7.27 -13.83 -13.59
CA THR A 210 6.25 -12.88 -13.13
C THR A 210 4.86 -13.49 -13.07
N HIS A 211 4.54 -14.36 -14.02
CA HIS A 211 3.25 -15.00 -14.17
C HIS A 211 3.44 -16.42 -14.70
N PHE A 212 2.44 -17.26 -14.51
CA PHE A 212 2.32 -18.53 -15.22
C PHE A 212 1.12 -18.49 -16.16
N LEU A 213 1.33 -18.96 -17.39
CA LEU A 213 0.26 -19.34 -18.29
C LEU A 213 -0.02 -20.82 -18.10
N VAL A 214 -1.20 -21.13 -17.60
CA VAL A 214 -1.67 -22.47 -17.27
C VAL A 214 -2.53 -22.99 -18.41
N ASP A 215 -2.06 -24.03 -19.09
CA ASP A 215 -2.82 -24.75 -20.11
C ASP A 215 -3.53 -25.96 -19.49
N LEU A 216 -4.87 -25.93 -19.53
CA LEU A 216 -5.77 -26.98 -19.05
C LEU A 216 -6.23 -27.90 -20.19
N GLY A 217 -5.79 -27.63 -21.42
CA GLY A 217 -6.33 -28.16 -22.67
C GLY A 217 -5.78 -29.51 -23.13
N LYS A 218 -4.84 -30.14 -22.43
CA LYS A 218 -4.42 -31.51 -22.77
C LYS A 218 -5.52 -32.49 -22.33
N LYS A 219 -6.60 -32.63 -23.10
CA LYS A 219 -7.62 -33.71 -23.20
C LYS A 219 -8.19 -34.45 -21.97
N GLY A 220 -7.73 -34.24 -20.73
CA GLY A 220 -8.23 -34.95 -19.55
C GLY A 220 -8.55 -34.07 -18.35
N ALA A 221 -8.46 -32.73 -18.46
CA ALA A 221 -8.96 -31.83 -17.42
C ALA A 221 -10.49 -31.91 -17.28
N LYS A 222 -11.24 -32.13 -18.38
CA LYS A 222 -12.69 -32.36 -18.33
C LYS A 222 -13.04 -33.65 -17.58
N ASP A 223 -12.23 -34.71 -17.70
CA ASP A 223 -12.42 -35.98 -16.99
C ASP A 223 -11.95 -35.91 -15.53
N LEU A 224 -10.89 -35.15 -15.22
CA LEU A 224 -10.45 -34.85 -13.85
C LEU A 224 -11.46 -33.98 -13.09
N ILE A 225 -12.00 -32.96 -13.75
CA ILE A 225 -13.06 -32.11 -13.21
C ILE A 225 -14.31 -32.95 -12.96
N THR A 226 -14.72 -33.79 -13.93
CA THR A 226 -15.90 -34.65 -13.79
C THR A 226 -15.72 -35.71 -12.69
N SER A 227 -14.52 -36.30 -12.57
CA SER A 227 -14.22 -37.30 -11.53
C SER A 227 -14.05 -36.69 -10.13
N MET A 228 -13.51 -35.47 -10.01
CA MET A 228 -13.48 -34.73 -8.73
C MET A 228 -14.86 -34.27 -8.30
N ILE A 229 -15.71 -33.82 -9.23
CA ILE A 229 -17.12 -33.50 -8.95
C ILE A 229 -17.84 -34.77 -8.49
N GLN A 230 -17.63 -35.92 -9.15
CA GLN A 230 -18.21 -37.19 -8.70
C GLN A 230 -17.67 -37.65 -7.34
N THR A 231 -16.39 -37.46 -7.04
CA THR A 231 -15.79 -37.86 -5.76
C THR A 231 -16.28 -36.98 -4.60
N THR A 232 -16.39 -35.67 -4.84
CA THR A 232 -16.93 -34.71 -3.88
C THR A 232 -18.44 -34.90 -3.68
N ARG A 233 -19.19 -35.19 -4.75
CA ARG A 233 -20.64 -35.47 -4.71
C ARG A 233 -20.94 -36.85 -4.12
N ALA A 234 -20.09 -37.86 -4.31
CA ALA A 234 -20.17 -39.17 -3.64
C ALA A 234 -19.80 -39.07 -2.16
N GLY A 235 -18.84 -38.21 -1.79
CA GLY A 235 -18.51 -37.89 -0.40
C GLY A 235 -19.65 -37.17 0.33
N LEU A 236 -20.38 -36.30 -0.36
CA LEU A 236 -21.57 -35.60 0.15
C LEU A 236 -22.82 -36.52 0.19
N MET A 237 -23.03 -37.37 -0.81
CA MET A 237 -24.14 -38.34 -0.87
C MET A 237 -23.97 -39.51 0.10
N ARG A 238 -22.76 -39.77 0.63
CA ARG A 238 -22.54 -40.80 1.65
C ARG A 238 -22.90 -40.33 3.08
N LYS A 239 -23.26 -39.05 3.27
CA LYS A 239 -23.57 -38.48 4.60
C LYS A 239 -25.06 -38.18 4.86
N THR A 240 -25.95 -38.54 3.94
CA THR A 240 -27.42 -38.42 4.06
C THR A 240 -28.02 -39.51 3.18
N GLU A 241 -28.71 -40.58 3.59
CA GLU A 241 -29.55 -40.89 4.77
C GLU A 241 -29.53 -42.45 5.07
N PRO A 242 -30.54 -43.13 5.66
CA PRO A 242 -30.52 -43.67 7.04
C PRO A 242 -30.69 -45.21 7.18
N GLY A 243 -30.29 -45.77 8.35
CA GLY A 243 -30.64 -47.12 8.87
C GLY A 243 -29.83 -48.28 8.27
N LYS A 244 -29.40 -49.34 8.98
CA LYS A 244 -29.86 -49.94 10.25
C LYS A 244 -28.78 -50.92 10.76
N ASP A 245 -28.72 -51.07 12.09
CA ASP A 245 -28.15 -52.14 12.92
C ASP A 245 -26.61 -52.27 13.10
N GLY A 246 -26.19 -52.03 14.35
CA GLY A 246 -24.83 -52.17 14.84
C GLY A 246 -24.70 -51.65 16.27
N ASP A 247 -25.08 -52.51 17.20
CA ASP A 247 -25.24 -52.37 18.65
C ASP A 247 -24.06 -51.71 19.43
N THR A 248 -24.34 -51.32 20.68
CA THR A 248 -23.42 -50.88 21.76
C THR A 248 -23.00 -49.41 21.85
N ARG A 249 -23.91 -48.52 22.26
CA ARG A 249 -23.60 -47.34 23.12
C ARG A 249 -24.81 -46.60 23.74
N GLY A 250 -25.94 -47.29 23.91
CA GLY A 250 -27.18 -46.72 24.46
C GLY A 250 -27.48 -47.03 25.94
N GLY A 251 -26.60 -47.76 26.64
CA GLY A 251 -26.88 -48.29 27.98
C GLY A 251 -26.65 -47.32 29.16
N LEU A 252 -25.79 -46.30 29.00
CA LEU A 252 -25.37 -45.46 30.13
C LEU A 252 -26.31 -44.28 30.43
N PHE A 253 -26.93 -43.70 29.41
CA PHE A 253 -27.78 -42.51 29.56
C PHE A 253 -29.23 -42.81 29.95
N ARG A 254 -29.70 -44.05 29.75
CA ARG A 254 -31.06 -44.47 30.12
C ARG A 254 -31.18 -44.80 31.62
N ALA A 255 -30.10 -45.26 32.25
CA ALA A 255 -30.04 -45.52 33.69
C ALA A 255 -30.05 -44.24 34.55
N ILE A 256 -29.63 -43.09 33.99
CA ILE A 256 -29.63 -41.79 34.69
C ILE A 256 -31.00 -41.11 34.60
N LYS A 257 -31.72 -41.30 33.49
CA LYS A 257 -33.04 -40.66 33.26
C LYS A 257 -34.17 -41.31 34.06
N ASP A 258 -34.12 -42.62 34.31
CA ASP A 258 -35.14 -43.34 35.08
C ASP A 258 -35.05 -43.13 36.61
N ARG A 259 -33.96 -42.52 37.10
CA ARG A 259 -33.80 -42.18 38.53
C ARG A 259 -34.35 -40.79 38.90
N LEU A 260 -34.73 -39.97 37.92
CA LEU A 260 -35.13 -38.57 38.10
C LEU A 260 -36.65 -38.30 37.96
N THR A 261 -37.44 -39.27 37.48
CA THR A 261 -38.87 -39.06 37.18
C THR A 261 -39.85 -39.77 38.10
N LYS A 262 -39.39 -40.49 39.13
CA LYS A 262 -40.25 -41.11 40.15
C LYS A 262 -40.41 -40.19 41.37
N GLY A 263 -41.21 -39.13 41.22
CA GLY A 263 -41.43 -38.21 42.33
C GLY A 263 -42.39 -37.06 42.09
N LYS A 264 -43.65 -37.33 41.72
CA LYS A 264 -44.85 -36.76 42.38
C LYS A 264 -46.13 -37.16 41.64
N LYS A 265 -47.07 -37.70 42.43
CA LYS A 265 -48.45 -38.07 42.10
C LYS A 265 -49.31 -36.81 41.84
N HIS A 266 -50.15 -36.87 40.79
CA HIS A 266 -51.63 -36.68 40.71
C HIS A 266 -52.36 -35.78 41.75
N PRO A 267 -53.61 -35.27 41.48
CA PRO A 267 -54.54 -35.47 40.35
C PRO A 267 -55.30 -34.16 39.88
N PRO A 268 -56.30 -34.25 38.96
CA PRO A 268 -56.80 -33.15 38.10
C PRO A 268 -58.25 -32.68 38.40
N ALA A 269 -58.65 -31.57 37.76
CA ALA A 269 -60.02 -31.06 37.50
C ALA A 269 -59.83 -29.69 36.78
N ASP A 270 -60.61 -29.18 35.84
CA ASP A 270 -61.77 -29.59 35.05
C ASP A 270 -61.99 -28.48 33.98
N SER A 271 -62.90 -28.71 33.03
CA SER A 271 -63.64 -27.71 32.20
C SER A 271 -62.91 -26.72 31.25
N ASN A 272 -62.95 -27.06 29.94
CA ASN A 272 -63.54 -26.36 28.77
C ASN A 272 -64.00 -24.86 28.88
N PRO A 273 -64.37 -24.21 27.75
CA PRO A 273 -63.58 -23.48 26.73
C PRO A 273 -63.88 -21.95 26.79
N ASP A 274 -63.70 -21.23 25.68
CA ASP A 274 -63.97 -19.79 25.43
C ASP A 274 -62.72 -18.89 25.58
N VAL A 275 -62.45 -17.85 24.78
CA VAL A 275 -63.07 -17.19 23.63
C VAL A 275 -62.01 -16.17 23.13
N ASP A 276 -62.22 -15.66 21.92
CA ASP A 276 -61.69 -14.42 21.35
C ASP A 276 -60.39 -14.42 20.52
N ALA A 277 -60.62 -13.89 19.32
CA ALA A 277 -59.69 -13.47 18.29
C ALA A 277 -59.04 -12.11 18.65
N PRO A 278 -58.71 -11.26 17.67
CA PRO A 278 -57.44 -11.17 16.97
C PRO A 278 -56.69 -9.88 17.36
N GLN A 279 -55.44 -9.72 16.90
CA GLN A 279 -54.88 -8.51 16.27
C GLN A 279 -53.34 -8.52 16.29
N ALA A 280 -52.74 -8.48 15.10
CA ALA A 280 -51.68 -7.55 14.66
C ALA A 280 -51.10 -8.06 13.33
#